data_AF-A0A7C6STH3-F1
#
_entry.id   AF-A0A7C6STH3-F1
#
_cell.length_a   1.000
_cell.length_b   1.000
_cell.length_c   1.000
_cell.angle_alpha   90.00
_cell.angle_beta   90.00
_cell.angle_gamma   90.00
#
_symmetry.space_group_name_H-M   'P 1'
#
loop_
_entity.id
_entity.type
_entity.pdbx_description
1 polymer ?
#
loop_
_entity_poly.entity_id
_entity_poly.type
_entity_poly.pdbx_seq_one_letter_code
_entity_poly.pdbx_strand_id
1 'polypeptide(L)'
;DGKGNVLGEEKRMLLTSTKLTIDQIYKKVYELNGLLIPAHVDKKHYSIVSQLGFIPENIKVDAIEFSKAISENEFRKAFPHMAKHTFITSSDAHRLQEMIYQKTFLHIKSLNFNEIVLALKGLEGRKVLIKD
;
A
#
# COMPACT_ATOMS: atom_id res chain seq x y z
N ASP A 1 14.55 -22.09 -10.20
CA ASP A 1 13.95 -23.21 -9.42
C ASP A 1 14.35 -23.04 -7.94
N GLY A 2 14.08 -24.01 -7.06
CA GLY A 2 14.54 -23.97 -5.67
C GLY A 2 16.07 -24.04 -5.48
N LYS A 3 16.84 -24.16 -6.57
CA LYS A 3 18.32 -24.16 -6.58
C LYS A 3 18.90 -22.85 -7.12
N GLY A 4 18.06 -21.86 -7.41
CA GLY A 4 18.49 -20.56 -7.94
C GLY A 4 18.81 -20.55 -9.44
N ASN A 5 18.47 -21.62 -10.18
CA ASN A 5 18.72 -21.64 -11.63
C ASN A 5 17.78 -20.67 -12.38
N VAL A 6 18.33 -20.00 -13.40
CA VAL A 6 17.57 -19.15 -14.34
C VAL A 6 16.58 -20.04 -15.10
N LEU A 7 15.28 -19.75 -14.98
CA LEU A 7 14.22 -20.52 -15.65
C LEU A 7 13.77 -19.90 -16.98
N GLY A 8 14.21 -18.67 -17.26
CA GLY A 8 13.86 -17.92 -18.45
C GLY A 8 14.17 -16.45 -18.28
N GLU A 9 14.00 -15.70 -19.37
CA GLU A 9 14.19 -14.26 -19.42
C GLU A 9 12.94 -13.58 -19.93
N GLU A 10 12.55 -12.48 -19.29
CA GLU A 10 11.47 -11.63 -19.76
C GLU A 10 12.01 -10.66 -20.82
N LYS A 11 11.41 -10.68 -22.02
CA LYS A 11 11.84 -9.79 -23.12
C LYS A 11 11.35 -8.36 -22.94
N ARG A 12 10.31 -8.15 -22.14
CA ARG A 12 9.75 -6.82 -21.83
C ARG A 12 10.67 -6.07 -20.87
N MET A 13 10.94 -4.79 -21.14
CA MET A 13 11.66 -3.90 -20.22
C MET A 13 10.76 -3.46 -19.07
N LEU A 14 10.77 -4.22 -17.96
CA LEU A 14 9.93 -3.98 -16.78
C LEU A 14 10.38 -2.81 -15.87
N LEU A 15 11.48 -2.14 -16.21
CA LEU A 15 11.97 -0.96 -15.48
C LEU A 15 11.12 0.30 -15.73
N THR A 16 10.31 0.29 -16.78
CA THR A 16 9.50 1.46 -17.17
C THR A 16 8.10 1.37 -16.60
N SER A 17 7.50 2.54 -16.34
CA SER A 17 6.11 2.63 -15.90
C SER A 17 5.16 2.03 -16.93
N THR A 18 4.07 1.45 -16.45
CA THR A 18 3.00 0.96 -17.32
C THR A 18 2.28 2.13 -18.01
N LYS A 19 1.61 1.85 -19.13
CA LYS A 19 0.75 2.85 -19.82
C LYS A 19 -0.66 2.96 -19.21
N LEU A 20 -0.95 2.21 -18.14
CA LEU A 20 -2.26 2.23 -17.50
C LEU A 20 -2.48 3.55 -16.76
N THR A 21 -3.64 4.15 -16.96
CA THR A 21 -4.08 5.28 -16.14
C THR A 21 -4.51 4.79 -14.76
N ILE A 22 -4.58 5.70 -13.80
CA ILE A 22 -5.02 5.37 -12.45
C ILE A 22 -6.47 4.89 -12.41
N ASP A 23 -7.35 5.42 -13.27
CA ASP A 23 -8.73 4.93 -13.40
C ASP A 23 -8.79 3.50 -13.94
N GLN A 24 -7.91 3.15 -14.89
CA GLN A 24 -7.79 1.80 -15.42
C GLN A 24 -7.30 0.83 -14.34
N ILE A 25 -6.32 1.25 -13.54
CA ILE A 25 -5.84 0.47 -12.39
C ILE A 25 -6.98 0.27 -11.38
N TYR A 26 -7.66 1.35 -10.98
CA TYR A 26 -8.79 1.28 -10.05
C TYR A 26 -9.88 0.32 -10.53
N LYS A 27 -10.33 0.49 -11.78
CA LYS A 27 -11.33 -0.40 -12.39
C LYS A 27 -10.86 -1.85 -12.38
N LYS A 28 -9.59 -2.10 -12.71
CA LYS A 28 -9.06 -3.46 -12.79
C LYS A 28 -8.95 -4.13 -11.43
N VAL A 29 -8.50 -3.41 -10.41
CA VAL A 29 -8.44 -3.91 -9.04
C VAL A 29 -9.84 -4.23 -8.53
N TYR A 30 -10.81 -3.35 -8.81
CA TYR A 30 -12.21 -3.57 -8.45
C TYR A 30 -12.80 -4.83 -9.11
N GLU A 31 -12.59 -5.02 -10.42
CA GLU A 31 -13.03 -6.22 -11.15
C GLU A 31 -12.46 -7.53 -10.58
N LEU A 32 -11.25 -7.47 -10.00
CA LEU A 32 -10.57 -8.61 -9.41
C LEU A 32 -10.93 -8.83 -7.92
N ASN A 33 -11.84 -8.02 -7.36
CA ASN A 33 -12.12 -7.97 -5.92
C ASN A 33 -10.85 -7.76 -5.07
N GLY A 34 -9.89 -7.00 -5.60
CA GLY A 34 -8.64 -6.67 -4.94
C GLY A 34 -8.75 -5.46 -4.01
N LEU A 35 -7.64 -5.15 -3.34
CA LEU A 35 -7.47 -3.96 -2.51
C LEU A 35 -6.61 -2.93 -3.24
N LEU A 36 -7.08 -1.68 -3.35
CA LEU A 36 -6.31 -0.58 -3.92
C LEU A 36 -5.69 0.25 -2.79
N ILE A 37 -4.37 0.18 -2.68
CA ILE A 37 -3.60 0.89 -1.65
C ILE A 37 -2.48 1.66 -2.33
N PRO A 38 -2.56 3.00 -2.41
CA PRO A 38 -1.45 3.81 -2.91
C PRO A 38 -0.24 3.66 -1.98
N ALA A 39 0.89 3.27 -2.57
CA ALA A 39 2.12 3.01 -1.84
C ALA A 39 2.81 4.31 -1.39
N HIS A 40 3.38 4.27 -0.18
CA HIS A 40 4.33 5.25 0.37
C HIS A 40 4.09 6.70 -0.08
N VAL A 41 2.90 7.23 0.24
CA VAL A 41 2.34 8.49 -0.29
C VAL A 41 3.17 9.72 0.08
N ASP A 42 3.91 9.66 1.18
CA ASP A 42 4.83 10.69 1.67
C ASP A 42 6.16 10.77 0.89
N LYS A 43 6.53 9.75 0.10
CA LYS A 43 7.79 9.80 -0.68
C LYS A 43 7.72 10.92 -1.72
N LYS A 44 8.83 11.66 -1.86
CA LYS A 44 8.99 12.74 -2.86
C LYS A 44 9.07 12.26 -4.31
N HIS A 45 9.33 10.97 -4.51
CA HIS A 45 9.44 10.36 -5.83
C HIS A 45 8.60 9.09 -5.89
N TYR A 46 8.04 8.80 -7.06
CA TYR A 46 7.28 7.58 -7.36
C TYR A 46 6.05 7.34 -6.44
N SER A 47 5.56 8.38 -5.76
CA SER A 47 4.29 8.36 -5.01
C SER A 47 3.18 9.03 -5.81
N ILE A 48 1.93 8.61 -5.59
CA ILE A 48 0.77 9.23 -6.24
C ILE A 48 0.71 10.74 -6.02
N VAL A 49 1.04 11.21 -4.81
CA VAL A 49 1.04 12.64 -4.47
C VAL A 49 2.21 13.37 -5.14
N SER A 50 3.40 12.77 -5.26
CA SER A 50 4.50 13.40 -6.01
C SER A 50 4.20 13.56 -7.51
N GLN A 51 3.36 12.68 -8.08
CA GLN A 51 3.03 12.69 -9.51
C GLN A 51 1.81 13.56 -9.82
N LEU A 52 0.76 13.49 -8.99
CA LEU A 52 -0.53 14.14 -9.25
C LEU A 52 -0.83 15.30 -8.30
N GLY A 53 -0.12 15.42 -7.18
CA GLY A 53 -0.40 16.36 -6.10
C GLY A 53 -1.53 15.92 -5.15
N PHE A 54 -2.33 14.92 -5.52
CA PHE A 54 -3.49 14.45 -4.77
C PHE A 54 -3.85 12.99 -5.13
N ILE A 55 -4.78 12.40 -4.37
CA ILE A 55 -5.45 11.15 -4.73
C ILE A 55 -6.80 11.54 -5.36
N PRO A 56 -7.11 11.15 -6.61
CA PRO A 56 -8.36 11.52 -7.26
C PRO A 56 -9.60 11.09 -6.48
N GLU A 57 -10.57 11.97 -6.32
CA GLU A 57 -11.76 11.72 -5.48
C GLU A 57 -12.68 10.61 -6.01
N ASN A 58 -12.65 10.38 -7.32
CA ASN A 58 -13.41 9.31 -7.98
C ASN A 58 -12.80 7.91 -7.73
N ILE A 59 -11.64 7.83 -7.07
CA ILE A 59 -10.92 6.58 -6.80
C ILE A 59 -11.07 6.24 -5.33
N LYS A 60 -11.76 5.14 -5.06
CA LYS A 60 -11.91 4.61 -3.71
C LYS A 60 -10.71 3.73 -3.38
N VAL A 61 -9.90 4.19 -2.45
CA VAL A 61 -8.77 3.44 -1.89
C VAL A 61 -9.21 2.74 -0.60
N ASP A 62 -8.67 1.55 -0.36
CA ASP A 62 -9.00 0.76 0.84
C ASP A 62 -8.13 1.12 2.03
N ALA A 63 -6.93 1.64 1.77
CA ALA A 63 -6.01 2.20 2.75
C ALA A 63 -5.02 3.14 2.04
N ILE A 64 -4.22 3.85 2.81
CA ILE A 64 -3.07 4.60 2.33
C ILE A 64 -1.82 4.07 3.04
N GLU A 65 -0.78 3.79 2.27
CA GLU A 65 0.52 3.46 2.83
C GLU A 65 1.37 4.73 2.96
N PHE A 66 1.99 4.92 4.12
CA PHE A 66 3.10 5.85 4.29
C PHE A 66 4.40 5.07 4.54
N SER A 67 5.52 5.71 4.25
CA SER A 67 6.84 5.10 4.31
C SER A 67 7.41 5.11 5.71
N LYS A 68 8.38 4.23 5.97
CA LYS A 68 9.17 4.20 7.21
C LYS A 68 9.93 5.49 7.55
N ALA A 69 9.93 6.50 6.68
CA ALA A 69 10.63 7.76 6.90
C ALA A 69 9.86 8.73 7.83
N ILE A 70 8.61 8.44 8.16
CA ILE A 70 7.74 9.31 8.94
C ILE A 70 6.88 8.48 9.91
N SER A 71 6.61 9.00 11.11
CA SER A 71 5.66 8.36 12.04
C SER A 71 4.20 8.60 11.62
N GLU A 72 3.27 7.79 12.13
CA GLU A 72 1.83 7.98 11.84
C GLU A 72 1.36 9.38 12.28
N ASN A 73 1.81 9.85 13.44
CA ASN A 73 1.43 11.15 13.98
C ASN A 73 1.95 12.30 13.09
N GLU A 74 3.19 12.22 12.63
CA GLU A 74 3.75 13.20 11.69
C GLU A 74 3.03 13.14 10.34
N PHE A 75 2.72 11.95 9.82
CA PHE A 75 1.97 11.78 8.58
C PHE A 75 0.57 12.43 8.69
N ARG A 76 -0.14 12.19 9.79
CA ARG A 76 -1.45 12.81 10.07
C ARG A 76 -1.39 14.34 10.07
N LYS A 77 -0.31 14.91 10.62
CA LYS A 77 -0.10 16.37 10.65
C LYS A 77 0.25 16.93 9.26
N ALA A 78 1.06 16.22 8.49
CA ALA A 78 1.48 16.64 7.15
C ALA A 78 0.36 16.50 6.10
N PHE A 79 -0.49 15.48 6.23
CA PHE A 79 -1.55 15.14 5.28
C PHE A 79 -2.95 15.08 5.96
N PRO A 80 -3.43 16.17 6.57
CA PRO A 80 -4.66 16.15 7.36
C PRO A 80 -5.91 15.78 6.54
N HIS A 81 -5.93 16.14 5.25
CA HIS A 81 -7.02 15.78 4.32
C HIS A 81 -7.11 14.26 4.07
N MET A 82 -6.05 13.50 4.36
CA MET A 82 -6.01 12.04 4.22
C MET A 82 -6.36 11.31 5.52
N ALA A 83 -6.53 12.02 6.65
CA ALA A 83 -6.73 11.44 7.98
C ALA A 83 -7.97 10.54 8.11
N LYS A 84 -8.94 10.68 7.20
CA LYS A 84 -10.15 9.85 7.11
C LYS A 84 -9.89 8.41 6.63
N HIS A 85 -8.74 8.13 6.04
CA HIS A 85 -8.40 6.81 5.55
C HIS A 85 -7.75 5.96 6.64
N THR A 86 -7.84 4.65 6.47
CA THR A 86 -7.02 3.72 7.21
C THR A 86 -5.58 3.82 6.71
N PHE A 87 -4.63 3.90 7.64
CA PHE A 87 -3.21 3.94 7.31
C PHE A 87 -2.55 2.59 7.52
N ILE A 88 -1.62 2.27 6.63
CA ILE A 88 -0.70 1.15 6.77
C ILE A 88 0.73 1.65 6.55
N THR A 89 1.68 0.83 6.96
CA THR A 89 3.11 1.02 6.73
C THR A 89 3.76 -0.34 6.44
N SER A 90 4.72 -0.34 5.52
CA SER A 90 5.52 -1.52 5.20
C SER A 90 6.98 -1.12 4.98
N SER A 91 7.87 -2.13 4.94
CA SER A 91 9.31 -1.90 4.90
C SER A 91 9.86 -1.55 3.51
N ASP A 92 9.14 -1.92 2.44
CA ASP A 92 9.64 -1.88 1.05
C ASP A 92 11.03 -2.56 0.94
N ALA A 93 11.18 -3.69 1.65
CA ALA A 93 12.48 -4.32 1.89
C ALA A 93 13.04 -4.98 0.63
N HIS A 94 14.26 -4.57 0.26
CA HIS A 94 15.08 -5.19 -0.80
C HIS A 94 16.16 -6.13 -0.21
N ARG A 95 16.29 -6.15 1.12
CA ARG A 95 17.22 -7.00 1.89
C ARG A 95 16.54 -7.50 3.17
N LEU A 96 16.96 -8.66 3.69
CA LEU A 96 16.38 -9.25 4.90
C LEU A 96 16.47 -8.33 6.13
N GLN A 97 17.58 -7.61 6.28
CA GLN A 97 17.79 -6.67 7.38
C GLN A 97 16.80 -5.51 7.34
N GLU A 98 16.17 -5.23 6.19
CA GLU A 98 15.19 -4.16 6.03
C GLU A 98 13.79 -4.59 6.46
N MET A 99 13.52 -5.87 6.75
CA MET A 99 12.19 -6.35 7.17
C MET A 99 11.83 -6.00 8.63
N ILE A 100 12.73 -5.34 9.37
CA ILE A 100 12.59 -5.10 10.80
C ILE A 100 11.94 -3.75 11.17
N TYR A 101 11.73 -2.85 10.20
CA TYR A 101 11.16 -1.51 10.43
C TYR A 101 9.68 -1.54 10.87
N GLN A 102 9.09 -0.35 11.07
CA GLN A 102 7.70 -0.11 11.46
C GLN A 102 6.73 -1.03 10.71
N LYS A 103 5.74 -1.58 11.46
CA LYS A 103 4.87 -2.65 10.96
C LYS A 103 3.40 -2.28 11.11
N THR A 104 2.64 -2.70 10.11
CA THR A 104 1.19 -2.80 10.19
C THR A 104 0.81 -4.07 10.96
N PHE A 105 0.07 -3.91 12.04
CA PHE A 105 -0.58 -5.01 12.75
C PHE A 105 -2.07 -5.03 12.42
N LEU A 106 -2.59 -6.22 12.13
CA LEU A 106 -4.01 -6.42 11.86
C LEU A 106 -4.64 -7.14 13.06
N HIS A 107 -5.64 -6.52 13.68
CA HIS A 107 -6.47 -7.17 14.68
C HIS A 107 -7.58 -7.94 13.97
N ILE A 108 -7.40 -9.25 13.82
CA ILE A 108 -8.24 -10.14 13.01
C ILE A 108 -8.52 -11.47 13.72
N LYS A 109 -9.60 -12.15 13.33
CA LYS A 109 -9.99 -13.45 13.90
C LYS A 109 -9.22 -14.63 13.30
N SER A 110 -8.81 -14.54 12.04
CA SER A 110 -8.05 -15.58 11.36
C SER A 110 -7.25 -15.02 10.19
N LEU A 111 -6.20 -15.73 9.77
CA LEU A 111 -5.30 -15.27 8.70
C LEU A 111 -5.90 -15.58 7.32
N ASN A 112 -6.86 -14.76 6.88
CA ASN A 112 -7.43 -14.84 5.54
C ASN A 112 -7.68 -13.44 4.94
N PHE A 113 -7.89 -13.38 3.63
CA PHE A 113 -8.05 -12.12 2.91
C PHE A 113 -9.26 -11.29 3.37
N ASN A 114 -10.40 -11.93 3.64
CA ASN A 114 -11.61 -11.22 4.07
C ASN A 114 -11.40 -10.51 5.42
N GLU A 115 -10.64 -11.12 6.33
CA GLU A 115 -10.28 -10.49 7.60
C GLU A 115 -9.40 -9.24 7.40
N ILE A 116 -8.50 -9.25 6.40
CA ILE A 116 -7.72 -8.07 6.03
C ILE A 116 -8.66 -6.97 5.53
N VAL A 117 -9.61 -7.30 4.64
CA VAL A 117 -10.61 -6.35 4.13
C VAL A 117 -11.42 -5.73 5.28
N LEU A 118 -11.88 -6.54 6.25
CA LEU A 118 -12.62 -6.05 7.43
C LEU A 118 -11.75 -5.14 8.30
N ALA A 119 -10.47 -5.48 8.50
CA ALA A 119 -9.53 -4.67 9.28
C ALA A 119 -9.25 -3.32 8.63
N LEU A 120 -9.04 -3.28 7.31
CA LEU A 120 -8.84 -2.03 6.58
C LEU A 120 -10.09 -1.14 6.63
N LYS A 121 -11.29 -1.73 6.67
CA LYS A 121 -12.56 -0.98 6.78
C LYS A 121 -12.96 -0.64 8.22
N GLY A 122 -12.25 -1.15 9.23
CA GLY A 122 -12.61 -0.93 10.64
C GLY A 122 -13.93 -1.58 11.07
N LEU A 123 -14.33 -2.69 10.43
CA LEU A 123 -15.64 -3.30 10.61
C LEU A 123 -15.60 -4.49 11.58
N GLU A 124 -16.74 -4.74 12.24
CA GLU A 124 -16.94 -5.90 13.14
C GLU A 124 -15.83 -6.09 14.19
N GLY A 125 -15.31 -4.97 14.71
CA GLY A 125 -14.23 -4.96 15.70
C GLY A 125 -12.82 -5.23 15.15
N ARG A 126 -12.66 -5.48 13.84
CA ARG A 126 -11.34 -5.57 13.21
C ARG A 126 -10.78 -4.18 13.00
N LYS A 127 -9.45 -4.05 13.09
CA LYS A 127 -8.77 -2.76 12.92
C LYS A 127 -7.32 -2.94 12.53
N VAL A 128 -6.78 -1.89 11.92
CA VAL A 128 -5.34 -1.71 11.74
C VAL A 128 -4.75 -1.02 12.97
N LEU A 129 -3.55 -1.45 13.35
CA LEU A 129 -2.74 -0.85 14.39
C LEU A 129 -1.34 -0.62 13.82
N ILE A 130 -0.83 0.60 13.92
CA ILE A 130 0.57 0.91 13.64
C ILE A 130 1.28 1.00 14.99
N LYS A 131 2.42 0.32 15.10
CA LYS A 131 3.30 0.44 16.26
C LYS A 131 4.59 1.09 15.80
N ASP A 132 5.01 2.10 16.55
CA ASP A 132 6.34 2.72 16.44
C ASP A 132 7.45 1.75 16.87
#